data_AF-A0A524ATG2-F1
#
_entry.id   AF-A0A524ATG2-F1
#
_cell.length_a   1.000
_cell.length_b   1.000
_cell.length_c   1.000
_cell.angle_alpha   90.00
_cell.angle_beta   90.00
_cell.angle_gamma   90.00
#
_symmetry.space_group_name_H-M   'P 1'
#
loop_
_entity.id
_entity.type
_entity.pdbx_description
1 polymer ?
#
loop_
_entity_poly.entity_id
_entity_poly.type
_entity_poly.pdbx_seq_one_letter_code
_entity_poly.pdbx_strand_id
1 'polypeptide(L)' 'MGKKSSSGRWMSEHLSDEYVKKAQKQGYRSRAVYKLTEVVDKDKFIKSGSRVLDLGAA' A
#
# COMPACT_ATOMS: atom_id res chain seq x y z
N MET A 1 9.60 -8.02 -30.18
CA MET A 1 9.71 -7.31 -28.88
C MET A 1 8.34 -6.72 -28.52
N GLY A 2 7.58 -7.36 -27.62
CA GLY A 2 6.23 -6.92 -27.25
C GLY A 2 6.25 -5.83 -26.18
N LYS A 3 5.92 -4.58 -26.53
CA LYS A 3 5.69 -3.51 -25.54
C LYS A 3 4.31 -3.72 -24.91
N LYS A 4 4.28 -4.02 -23.60
CA LYS A 4 3.04 -4.13 -22.81
C LYS A 4 2.36 -2.76 -22.71
N SER A 5 1.44 -2.45 -23.61
CA SER A 5 0.70 -1.18 -23.69
C SER A 5 -0.17 -0.89 -22.45
N SER A 6 -0.43 -1.88 -21.60
CA SER A 6 -1.17 -1.73 -20.33
C SER A 6 -0.34 -1.19 -19.16
N SER A 7 0.99 -1.21 -19.24
CA SER A 7 1.87 -0.79 -18.13
C SER A 7 1.88 0.73 -17.89
N GLY A 8 1.75 1.52 -18.96
CA GLY A 8 1.75 2.99 -18.85
C GLY A 8 0.50 3.55 -18.17
N ARG A 9 -0.68 2.97 -18.48
CA ARG A 9 -1.94 3.40 -17.85
C ARG A 9 -1.97 3.07 -16.36
N TRP A 10 -1.61 1.84 -15.99
CA TRP A 10 -1.51 1.43 -14.59
C TRP A 10 -0.52 2.30 -13.80
N MET A 11 0.62 2.65 -14.39
CA MET A 11 1.59 3.54 -13.75
C MET A 11 1.01 4.95 -13.54
N SER A 12 0.30 5.48 -14.54
CA SER A 12 -0.36 6.79 -14.42
C SER A 12 -1.43 6.79 -13.32
N GLU A 13 -2.26 5.74 -13.26
CA GLU A 13 -3.26 5.54 -12.20
C GLU A 13 -2.60 5.40 -10.82
N HIS A 14 -1.49 4.67 -10.73
CA HIS A 14 -0.73 4.53 -9.49
C HIS A 14 -0.14 5.87 -9.02
N LEU A 15 0.44 6.66 -9.93
CA LEU A 15 1.01 7.96 -9.61
C LEU A 15 -0.06 9.01 -9.28
N SER A 16 -1.27 8.88 -9.83
CA SER A 16 -2.37 9.81 -9.56
C SER A 16 -3.10 9.52 -8.26
N ASP A 17 -3.01 8.29 -7.74
CA ASP A 17 -3.65 7.84 -6.51
C ASP A 17 -3.26 8.69 -5.28
N GLU A 18 -4.28 9.20 -4.59
CA GLU A 18 -4.10 10.09 -3.43
C GLU A 18 -3.35 9.40 -2.29
N TYR A 19 -3.62 8.12 -2.04
CA TYR A 19 -2.99 7.38 -0.95
C TYR A 19 -1.53 7.07 -1.26
N VAL A 20 -1.17 6.88 -2.53
CA VAL A 20 0.25 6.78 -2.95
C VAL A 20 0.98 8.09 -2.62
N LYS A 21 0.43 9.24 -3.03
CA LYS A 21 1.01 10.56 -2.74
C LYS A 21 1.11 10.84 -1.24
N LYS A 22 0.05 10.53 -0.50
CA LYS A 22 -0.01 10.71 0.96
C LYS A 22 1.02 9.83 1.66
N ALA A 23 1.17 8.57 1.25
CA ALA A 23 2.16 7.65 1.81
C ALA A 23 3.59 8.15 1.57
N GLN A 24 3.89 8.60 0.35
CA GLN A 24 5.19 9.20 0.03
C GLN A 24 5.47 10.44 0.88
N LYS A 25 4.51 11.36 1.00
CA LYS A 25 4.63 12.58 1.81
C LYS A 25 4.89 12.26 3.29
N GLN A 26 4.33 11.17 3.80
CA GLN A 26 4.47 10.73 5.20
C GLN A 26 5.66 9.77 5.41
N GLY A 27 6.41 9.44 4.36
CA GLY A 27 7.56 8.52 4.45
C GLY A 27 7.18 7.05 4.62
N TYR A 28 5.93 6.67 4.34
CA TYR A 28 5.49 5.28 4.38
C TYR A 28 5.89 4.51 3.13
N ARG A 29 6.23 3.22 3.30
CA ARG A 29 6.68 2.32 2.23
C ARG A 29 5.62 2.10 1.15
N SER A 30 4.33 2.06 1.51
CA SER A 30 3.23 1.83 0.58
C SER A 30 1.94 2.45 1.09
N ARG A 31 0.97 2.64 0.17
CA ARG A 31 -0.40 3.07 0.52
C ARG A 31 -1.17 2.04 1.37
N ALA A 32 -0.69 0.79 1.46
CA ALA A 32 -1.37 -0.27 2.21
C ALA A 32 -1.41 0.03 3.72
N VAL A 33 -0.49 0.88 4.20
CA VAL A 33 -0.45 1.35 5.59
C VAL A 33 -1.81 1.85 6.08
N TYR A 34 -2.58 2.57 5.26
CA TYR A 34 -3.85 3.14 5.70
C TYR A 34 -4.90 2.08 6.01
N LYS A 35 -5.00 1.04 5.17
CA LYS A 35 -5.90 -0.08 5.42
C LYS A 35 -5.44 -0.89 6.63
N LEU A 36 -4.13 -1.16 6.70
CA LEU A 36 -3.56 -1.92 7.81
C LEU A 36 -3.81 -1.22 9.15
N THR A 37 -3.53 0.09 9.23
CA THR A 37 -3.78 0.90 10.43
C THR A 37 -5.25 0.86 10.83
N GLU A 38 -6.19 1.03 9.89
CA GLU A 38 -7.62 0.98 10.20
C GLU A 38 -8.05 -0.36 10.81
N VAL A 39 -7.62 -1.49 10.23
CA VAL A 39 -7.95 -2.83 10.76
C VAL A 39 -7.26 -3.09 12.09
N VAL A 40 -6.01 -2.65 12.25
CA VAL A 40 -5.27 -2.79 13.51
C VAL A 40 -5.93 -1.97 14.62
N ASP A 41 -6.37 -0.75 14.34
CA ASP A 41 -7.03 0.12 15.30
C ASP A 41 -8.40 -0.43 15.72
N LYS A 42 -9.16 -0.97 14.76
CA LYS A 42 -10.49 -1.55 14.98
C LYS A 42 -10.42 -2.87 15.75
N ASP A 43 -9.61 -3.81 15.29
CA ASP A 43 -9.64 -5.19 15.76
C ASP A 43 -8.54 -5.50 16.80
N LYS A 44 -7.52 -4.62 16.93
CA LYS A 44 -6.43 -4.72 17.93
C LYS A 44 -5.74 -6.08 17.94
N PHE A 45 -5.61 -6.69 16.76
CA PHE A 45 -5.14 -8.07 16.58
C PHE A 45 -3.61 -8.20 16.56
N ILE A 46 -2.88 -7.13 16.22
CA ILE A 46 -1.42 -7.07 16.35
C ILE A 46 -1.06 -6.66 17.77
N LYS A 47 -0.25 -7.49 18.45
CA LYS A 47 0.14 -7.31 19.86
C LYS A 47 1.65 -7.32 20.00
N SER A 48 2.15 -6.84 21.15
CA SER A 48 3.57 -6.97 21.49
C SER A 48 3.98 -8.45 21.45
N GLY A 49 5.09 -8.76 20.78
CA GLY A 49 5.56 -10.13 20.57
C GLY A 49 4.98 -10.85 19.35
N SER A 50 4.03 -10.25 18.61
CA SER A 50 3.55 -10.82 17.35
C SER A 50 4.65 -10.87 16.28
N ARG A 51 4.71 -11.97 15.52
CA ARG A 51 5.51 -12.07 14.29
C ARG A 51 4.60 -11.70 13.12
N VAL A 52 4.93 -10.61 12.42
CA VAL A 52 4.11 -10.08 11.32
C VAL A 52 4.85 -10.29 10.00
N LEU A 53 4.15 -10.85 9.01
CA LEU A 53 4.60 -10.97 7.63
C LEU A 53 3.65 -10.17 6.75
N ASP A 54 4.15 -9.11 6.11
CA ASP A 54 3.40 -8.40 5.07
C ASP A 54 3.61 -9.11 3.74
N LEU A 55 2.53 -9.67 3.20
CA LEU A 55 2.54 -10.37 1.91
C LEU A 55 2.27 -9.45 0.72
N GLY A 56 1.91 -8.19 0.94
CA GLY A 56 1.51 -7.24 -0.09
C GLY A 56 0.27 -7.69 -0.86
N ALA A 57 -0.88 -7.05 -0.62
CA ALA A 57 -2.04 -7.19 -1.48
C ALA A 57 -2.09 -6.02 -2.48
N ALA A 58 -2.14 -6.35 -3.77
CA ALA A 58 -2.33 -5.41 -4.87
C ALA A 58 -3.77 -4.87 -4.90
#